data_AF-A0A0F9ENT9-F1
#
_entry.id   AF-A0A0F9ENT9-F1
#
_cell.length_a   1.000
_cell.length_b   1.000
_cell.length_c   1.000
_cell.angle_alpha   90.00
_cell.angle_beta   90.00
_cell.angle_gamma   90.00
#
_symmetry.space_group_name_H-M   'P 1'
#
loop_
_entity.id
_entity.type
_entity.pdbx_description
1 polymer ?
#
loop_
_entity_poly.entity_id
_entity_poly.type
_entity_poly.pdbx_seq_one_letter_code
_entity_poly.pdbx_strand_id
1 'polypeptide(L)'
;DQDAGTDWRNSASVETRPEYHSIIVTGDEKTISGLSDYELDETACHEIVHAVLAQMDELTKDIIDQLPASKRKAYDDWRSRELEEVATRLEVVVRRLHTSPKAS
;
A
#
# COMPACT_ATOMS: atom_id res chain seq x y z
N ASP A 1 -19.83 22.08 -16.15
CA ASP A 1 -18.94 22.80 -15.23
C ASP A 1 -18.21 21.82 -14.34
N GLN A 2 -16.97 22.18 -14.04
CA GLN A 2 -15.82 21.34 -13.68
C GLN A 2 -16.05 20.47 -12.44
N ASP A 3 -15.95 19.15 -12.60
CA ASP A 3 -15.52 18.28 -11.50
C ASP A 3 -14.00 18.47 -11.39
N ALA A 4 -13.57 19.07 -10.29
CA ALA A 4 -12.18 19.22 -9.92
C ALA A 4 -11.60 17.83 -9.64
N GLY A 5 -11.17 17.16 -10.70
CA GLY A 5 -10.47 15.88 -10.63
C GLY A 5 -9.24 16.06 -9.77
N THR A 6 -9.27 15.46 -8.59
CA THR A 6 -8.07 15.25 -7.79
C THR A 6 -7.10 14.44 -8.64
N ASP A 7 -5.98 15.06 -8.99
CA ASP A 7 -4.88 14.47 -9.75
C ASP A 7 -4.22 13.41 -8.84
N TRP A 8 -4.87 12.26 -8.70
CA TRP A 8 -4.39 11.12 -7.92
C TRP A 8 -3.14 10.60 -8.63
N ARG A 9 -1.98 10.87 -8.04
CA ARG A 9 -0.69 10.35 -8.50
C ARG A 9 -0.21 9.33 -7.50
N ASN A 10 0.05 8.11 -7.98
CA ASN A 10 0.74 7.11 -7.20
C ASN A 10 2.13 7.65 -6.84
N SER A 11 2.36 7.90 -5.56
CA SER A 11 3.64 8.36 -5.01
C SER A 11 4.68 7.24 -4.96
N ALA A 12 4.23 5.99 -4.93
CA ALA A 12 5.06 4.80 -4.98
C ALA A 12 4.35 3.60 -5.61
N SER A 13 5.15 2.59 -5.96
CA SER A 13 4.69 1.29 -6.42
C SER A 13 5.65 0.20 -5.95
N VAL A 14 5.10 -0.99 -5.73
CA VAL A 14 5.83 -2.17 -5.26
C VAL A 14 5.61 -3.32 -6.22
N GLU A 15 6.70 -3.96 -6.66
CA GLU A 15 6.66 -5.22 -7.40
C GLU A 15 7.23 -6.34 -6.51
N THR A 16 6.44 -7.40 -6.28
CA THR A 16 6.87 -8.58 -5.50
C THR A 16 6.96 -9.83 -6.38
N ARG A 17 7.85 -10.76 -6.01
CA ARG A 17 7.99 -12.09 -6.64
C ARG A 17 7.87 -13.19 -5.59
N PRO A 18 7.47 -14.42 -5.97
CA PRO A 18 6.64 -15.32 -5.13
C PRO A 18 7.18 -15.79 -3.77
N GLU A 19 8.45 -15.56 -3.42
CA GLU A 19 9.07 -16.14 -2.20
C GLU A 19 9.93 -15.12 -1.40
N TYR A 20 9.63 -13.82 -1.52
CA TYR A 20 10.21 -12.70 -0.75
C TYR A 20 11.75 -12.70 -0.57
N HIS A 21 12.52 -12.95 -1.64
CA HIS A 21 13.95 -12.68 -1.62
C HIS A 21 14.31 -11.20 -1.86
N SER A 22 13.41 -10.42 -2.47
CA SER A 22 13.62 -9.00 -2.74
C SER A 22 12.30 -8.25 -2.91
N ILE A 23 12.20 -7.06 -2.32
CA ILE A 23 11.13 -6.09 -2.54
C ILE A 23 11.79 -4.84 -3.13
N ILE A 24 11.26 -4.32 -4.23
CA ILE A 24 11.69 -3.05 -4.81
C ILE A 24 10.55 -2.06 -4.59
N VAL A 25 10.81 -1.05 -3.76
CA VAL A 25 9.92 0.10 -3.59
C VAL A 25 10.41 1.21 -4.51
N THR A 26 9.61 1.57 -5.50
CA THR A 26 9.93 2.66 -6.43
C THR A 26 8.98 3.80 -6.17
N GLY A 27 9.49 4.97 -5.78
CA GLY A 27 8.67 6.17 -5.67
C GLY A 27 8.97 7.22 -6.73
N ASP A 28 7.99 8.11 -6.92
CA ASP A 28 8.08 9.22 -7.84
C ASP A 28 9.10 10.26 -7.33
N GLU A 29 10.09 10.59 -8.14
CA GLU A 29 11.19 11.49 -7.76
C GLU A 29 10.70 12.86 -7.29
N LYS A 30 9.64 13.39 -7.91
CA LYS A 30 9.08 14.69 -7.54
C LYS A 30 8.40 14.67 -6.18
N THR A 31 7.83 13.52 -5.82
CA THR A 31 7.19 13.32 -4.53
C THR A 31 8.25 13.06 -3.46
N ILE A 32 9.17 12.14 -3.72
CA ILE A 32 10.23 11.72 -2.78
C ILE A 32 11.19 12.86 -2.45
N SER A 33 11.60 13.67 -3.42
CA SER A 33 12.58 14.73 -3.21
C SER A 33 12.14 15.82 -2.22
N GLY A 34 10.84 15.93 -1.96
CA GLY A 34 10.28 16.86 -0.97
C GLY A 34 10.13 16.28 0.44
N LEU A 35 10.34 14.98 0.63
CA LEU A 35 10.14 14.30 1.90
C LEU A 35 11.41 14.36 2.76
N SER A 36 11.21 14.53 4.07
CA SER A 36 12.26 14.30 5.06
C SER A 36 12.59 12.81 5.19
N ASP A 37 13.76 12.48 5.74
CA ASP A 37 14.15 11.09 6.00
C ASP A 37 13.09 10.34 6.83
N TYR A 38 12.43 11.03 7.77
CA TYR A 38 11.35 10.45 8.57
C TYR A 38 10.12 10.10 7.73
N GLU A 39 9.73 10.98 6.81
CA GLU A 39 8.59 10.76 5.90
C GLU A 39 8.93 9.73 4.81
N LEU A 40 10.20 9.64 4.41
CA LEU A 40 10.70 8.58 3.54
C LEU A 40 10.64 7.21 4.23
N ASP A 41 11.08 7.12 5.49
CA ASP A 41 10.97 5.90 6.29
C ASP A 41 9.51 5.50 6.54
N GLU A 42 8.63 6.47 6.76
CA GLU A 42 7.17 6.28 6.84
C GLU A 42 6.63 5.65 5.55
N THR A 43 6.90 6.29 4.42
CA THR A 43 6.44 5.84 3.11
C THR A 43 7.01 4.45 2.79
N ALA A 44 8.31 4.23 3.02
CA ALA A 44 8.93 2.93 2.78
C ALA A 44 8.34 1.83 3.66
N CYS A 45 8.05 2.12 4.94
CA CYS A 45 7.37 1.18 5.82
C CYS A 45 5.98 0.83 5.31
N HIS A 46 5.23 1.81 4.84
CA HIS A 46 3.89 1.63 4.29
C HIS A 46 3.91 0.69 3.07
N GLU A 47 4.81 0.95 2.12
CA GLU A 47 4.97 0.14 0.91
C GLU A 47 5.46 -1.29 1.20
N ILE A 48 6.33 -1.47 2.21
CA ILE A 48 6.72 -2.82 2.65
C ILE A 48 5.52 -3.59 3.20
N VAL A 49 4.58 -2.94 3.89
CA VAL A 49 3.36 -3.59 4.36
C VAL A 49 2.50 -4.03 3.17
N HIS A 50 2.32 -3.18 2.15
CA HIS A 50 1.66 -3.59 0.89
C HIS A 50 2.35 -4.80 0.26
N ALA A 51 3.68 -4.82 0.24
CA ALA A 51 4.44 -5.95 -0.26
C ALA A 51 4.08 -7.26 0.47
N VAL A 52 3.99 -7.22 1.81
CA VAL A 52 3.62 -8.38 2.63
C VAL A 52 2.17 -8.81 2.40
N LEU A 53 1.27 -7.85 2.19
CA LEU A 53 -0.17 -8.11 1.95
C LEU A 53 -0.46 -8.55 0.50
N ALA A 54 0.49 -8.44 -0.43
CA ALA A 54 0.28 -8.69 -1.85
C ALA A 54 -0.36 -10.05 -2.15
N GLN A 55 0.04 -11.12 -1.47
CA GLN A 55 -0.55 -12.45 -1.68
C GLN A 55 -2.04 -12.51 -1.31
N MET A 56 -2.46 -11.75 -0.28
CA MET A 56 -3.86 -11.67 0.10
C MET A 56 -4.66 -10.78 -0.87
N ASP A 57 -4.06 -9.70 -1.38
CA ASP A 57 -4.66 -8.86 -2.41
C ASP A 57 -4.89 -9.64 -3.71
N GLU A 58 -3.88 -10.40 -4.17
CA GLU A 58 -3.96 -11.27 -5.34
C GLU A 58 -5.09 -12.30 -5.20
N LEU A 59 -5.14 -13.02 -4.07
CA LEU A 59 -6.23 -13.96 -3.80
C LEU A 59 -7.60 -13.27 -3.82
N THR A 60 -7.71 -12.08 -3.23
CA THR A 60 -8.97 -11.34 -3.18
C THR A 60 -9.39 -10.87 -4.57
N LYS A 61 -8.44 -10.44 -5.40
CA LYS A 61 -8.66 -10.10 -6.80
C LYS A 61 -9.15 -11.30 -7.61
N ASP A 62 -8.54 -12.47 -7.45
CA ASP A 62 -8.96 -13.71 -8.11
C ASP A 62 -10.41 -14.09 -7.75
N ILE A 63 -10.83 -13.85 -6.50
CA ILE A 63 -12.21 -14.07 -6.06
C ILE A 63 -13.16 -13.08 -6.71
N ILE A 64 -12.78 -11.79 -6.78
CA ILE A 64 -13.60 -10.74 -7.41
C ILE A 64 -13.77 -11.01 -8.90
N ASP A 65 -12.72 -11.48 -9.58
CA ASP A 65 -12.77 -11.81 -11.00
C ASP A 65 -13.72 -12.97 -11.33
N GLN A 66 -14.02 -13.83 -10.35
CA GLN A 66 -15.03 -14.89 -10.48
C GLN A 66 -16.47 -14.38 -10.31
N LEU A 67 -16.67 -13.15 -9.82
CA LEU A 67 -18.01 -12.57 -9.69
C LEU A 67 -18.58 -12.15 -11.06
N PRO A 68 -19.92 -12.06 -11.18
CA PRO A 68 -20.55 -11.42 -12.33
C PRO A 68 -20.01 -10.01 -12.55
N ALA A 69 -19.76 -9.63 -13.81
CA ALA A 69 -19.17 -8.34 -14.16
C ALA A 69 -19.90 -7.13 -13.54
N SER A 70 -21.22 -7.22 -13.39
CA SER A 70 -22.06 -6.18 -12.76
C SER A 70 -21.76 -5.93 -11.28
N LYS A 71 -21.08 -6.85 -10.59
CA LYS A 71 -20.73 -6.75 -9.17
C LYS A 71 -19.26 -6.39 -8.92
N ARG A 72 -18.37 -6.63 -9.88
CA ARG A 72 -16.91 -6.54 -9.68
C ARG A 72 -16.47 -5.17 -9.17
N LYS A 73 -16.89 -4.10 -9.84
CA LYS A 73 -16.48 -2.73 -9.49
C LYS A 73 -16.68 -2.39 -8.01
N ALA A 74 -17.84 -2.69 -7.44
CA ALA A 74 -18.10 -2.37 -6.03
C ALA A 74 -17.16 -3.14 -5.07
N TYR A 75 -16.80 -4.38 -5.40
CA TYR A 75 -15.86 -5.16 -4.62
C TYR A 75 -14.40 -4.79 -4.88
N ASP A 76 -14.04 -4.36 -6.10
CA ASP A 76 -12.72 -3.81 -6.40
C ASP A 76 -12.47 -2.51 -5.65
N ASP A 77 -13.46 -1.60 -5.63
CA ASP A 77 -13.40 -0.35 -4.88
C ASP A 77 -13.27 -0.63 -3.37
N TRP A 78 -14.04 -1.62 -2.86
CA TRP A 78 -13.93 -2.08 -1.48
C TRP A 78 -12.56 -2.66 -1.17
N ARG A 79 -12.06 -3.61 -1.98
CA ARG A 79 -10.74 -4.25 -1.81
C ARG A 79 -9.64 -3.19 -1.72
N SER A 80 -9.62 -2.26 -2.67
CA SER A 80 -8.58 -1.23 -2.75
C SER A 80 -8.59 -0.33 -1.52
N ARG A 81 -9.78 0.06 -1.03
CA ARG A 81 -9.92 0.85 0.20
C ARG A 81 -9.45 0.08 1.43
N GLU A 82 -9.89 -1.17 1.60
CA GLU A 82 -9.53 -1.96 2.78
C GLU A 82 -8.04 -2.31 2.80
N LEU A 83 -7.43 -2.59 1.63
CA LEU A 83 -6.00 -2.86 1.53
C LEU A 83 -5.18 -1.67 2.04
N GLU A 84 -5.51 -0.45 1.58
CA GLU A 84 -4.86 0.79 2.01
C GLU A 84 -5.07 1.08 3.51
N GLU A 85 -6.30 0.89 4.01
CA GLU A 85 -6.62 1.10 5.42
C GLU A 85 -5.88 0.12 6.33
N VAL A 86 -5.78 -1.16 5.92
CA VAL A 86 -5.02 -2.18 6.65
C VAL A 86 -3.53 -1.87 6.60
N ALA A 87 -2.99 -1.48 5.43
CA ALA A 87 -1.59 -1.11 5.29
C ALA A 87 -1.21 0.04 6.23
N THR A 88 -1.99 1.12 6.22
CA THR A 88 -1.83 2.27 7.14
C THR A 88 -1.86 1.84 8.61
N ARG A 89 -2.83 1.01 9.01
CA ARG A 89 -2.95 0.57 10.41
C ARG A 89 -1.76 -0.28 10.86
N LEU A 90 -1.29 -1.18 9.99
CA LEU A 90 -0.16 -2.05 10.29
C LEU A 90 1.16 -1.27 10.32
N GLU A 91 1.34 -0.31 9.41
CA GLU A 91 2.49 0.60 9.41
C GLU A 91 2.61 1.33 10.76
N VAL A 92 1.52 1.92 11.27
CA VAL A 92 1.49 2.57 12.59
C VAL A 92 1.91 1.61 13.71
N VAL A 93 1.46 0.35 13.67
CA VAL A 93 1.84 -0.67 14.67
C VAL A 93 3.32 -1.00 14.57
N VAL A 94 3.83 -1.28 13.36
CA VAL A 94 5.24 -1.63 13.11
C VAL A 94 6.17 -0.51 13.56
N ARG A 95 5.87 0.73 13.20
CA ARG A 95 6.69 1.90 13.57
C ARG A 95 6.68 2.16 15.08
N ARG A 96 5.53 1.99 15.74
CA ARG A 96 5.43 2.06 17.21
C ARG A 96 6.29 0.98 17.88
N LEU A 97 6.26 -0.26 17.37
CA LEU A 97 7.10 -1.33 17.90
C LEU A 97 8.59 -1.03 17.70
N HIS A 98 8.97 -0.49 16.55
CA HIS A 98 10.36 -0.14 16.25
C HIS A 98 10.89 0.98 17.16
N THR A 99 10.08 2.00 17.42
CA THR A 99 10.43 3.18 18.23
C THR A 99 10.17 3.00 19.73
N SER A 100 9.53 1.89 20.12
CA SER A 100 9.28 1.59 21.53
C SER A 100 10.61 1.39 22.27
N PRO A 101 10.76 1.94 23.49
CA PRO A 101 11.92 1.65 24.33
C PRO A 101 12.03 0.15 24.56
N LYS A 102 13.19 -0.44 24.25
CA LYS A 102 13.47 -1.81 24.67
C LYS A 102 13.45 -1.81 26.19
N ALA A 103 12.60 -2.64 26.80
CA ALA A 103 12.60 -2.83 28.24
C ALA A 103 14.04 -3.15 28.68
N SER A 104 14.60 -2.26 29.49
CA SER A 104 15.93 -2.37 30.09
C SER A 104 15.98 -3.46 31.16
#